data_AF-A0A936ZDL7-F1
#
_entry.id   AF-A0A936ZDL7-F1
#
_cell.length_a   1.000
_cell.length_b   1.000
_cell.length_c   1.000
_cell.angle_alpha   90.00
_cell.angle_beta   90.00
_cell.angle_gamma   90.00
#
_symmetry.space_group_name_H-M   'P 1'
#
loop_
_entity.id
_entity.type
_entity.pdbx_description
1 polymer ?
#
loop_
_entity_poly.entity_id
_entity_poly.type
_entity_poly.pdbx_seq_one_letter_code
_entity_poly.pdbx_strand_id
1 'polypeptide(L)'
;MPAKKNSSAAQTRRVTRVEPPALEEAVAAAQGLTDDIESQVEIASQLMGLPEDEVRPVVLKTAPRVQVRRPERFPSFERSEGPKVVVVERKRPRLAIPR
;
A
#
# COMPACT_ATOMS: atom_id res chain seq x y z
N MET A 1 17.33 21.14 45.91
CA MET A 1 16.30 20.08 45.75
C MET A 1 15.99 19.91 44.26
N PRO A 2 16.33 18.79 43.60
CA PRO A 2 16.10 18.61 42.17
C PRO A 2 14.67 18.15 41.89
N ALA A 3 14.01 18.79 40.92
CA ALA A 3 12.67 18.43 40.47
C ALA A 3 12.71 17.12 39.67
N LYS A 4 11.95 16.12 40.12
CA LYS A 4 11.76 14.82 39.48
C LYS A 4 10.85 15.01 38.26
N LYS A 5 11.42 14.98 37.04
CA LYS A 5 10.64 14.93 35.81
C LYS A 5 10.12 13.50 35.61
N ASN A 6 8.82 13.35 35.79
CA ASN A 6 8.11 12.10 35.51
C ASN A 6 8.15 11.79 34.01
N SER A 7 8.43 10.52 33.73
CA SER A 7 8.46 9.83 32.45
C SER A 7 7.36 10.31 31.49
N SER A 8 7.74 11.10 30.49
CA SER A 8 6.83 11.41 29.39
C SER A 8 6.74 10.20 28.47
N ALA A 9 5.61 9.52 28.58
CA ALA A 9 4.90 8.83 27.51
C ALA A 9 5.71 7.77 26.77
N ALA A 10 5.42 6.51 27.10
CA ALA A 10 5.46 5.42 26.13
C ALA A 10 4.85 5.94 24.81
N GLN A 11 5.73 6.22 23.86
CA GLN A 11 5.38 6.65 22.52
C GLN A 11 4.49 5.54 21.95
N THR A 12 3.19 5.80 21.87
CA THR A 12 2.20 4.85 21.37
C THR A 12 2.65 4.37 19.99
N ARG A 13 3.15 3.14 19.93
CA ARG A 13 3.57 2.50 18.69
C ARG A 13 2.32 2.40 17.81
N ARG A 14 2.20 3.28 16.81
CA ARG A 14 1.15 3.19 15.80
C ARG A 14 1.41 1.94 14.99
N VAL A 15 0.63 0.90 15.23
CA VAL A 15 0.62 -0.32 14.44
C VAL A 15 -0.51 -0.19 13.44
N THR A 16 -0.19 -0.22 12.15
CA THR A 16 -1.22 -0.30 11.10
C THR A 16 -1.86 -1.68 11.19
N ARG A 17 -3.18 -1.72 11.37
CA ARG A 17 -3.93 -2.97 11.31
C ARG A 17 -3.85 -3.49 9.87
N VAL A 18 -3.31 -4.68 9.68
CA VAL A 18 -3.31 -5.37 8.39
C VAL A 18 -4.48 -6.34 8.41
N GLU A 19 -5.48 -6.07 7.59
CA GLU A 19 -6.55 -7.03 7.32
C GLU A 19 -6.09 -7.93 6.17
N PRO A 20 -6.28 -9.26 6.27
CA PRO A 20 -5.90 -10.16 5.20
C PRO A 20 -6.71 -9.83 3.93
N PRO A 21 -6.11 -9.91 2.73
CA PRO A 21 -6.81 -9.62 1.48
C PRO A 21 -8.00 -10.56 1.33
N ALA A 22 -9.08 -10.05 0.74
CA ALA A 22 -10.19 -10.91 0.34
C ALA A 22 -9.79 -11.74 -0.89
N LEU A 23 -10.39 -12.92 -1.07
CA LEU A 23 -10.09 -13.79 -2.21
C LEU A 23 -10.34 -13.09 -3.55
N GLU A 24 -11.40 -12.29 -3.65
CA GLU A 24 -11.70 -11.49 -4.85
C GLU A 24 -10.61 -10.46 -5.17
N GLU A 25 -10.00 -9.85 -4.16
CA GLU A 25 -8.91 -8.88 -4.33
C GLU A 25 -7.63 -9.56 -4.80
N ALA A 26 -7.33 -10.75 -4.27
CA ALA A 26 -6.20 -11.56 -4.73
C ALA A 26 -6.38 -11.99 -6.20
N VAL A 27 -7.60 -12.36 -6.61
CA VAL A 27 -7.93 -12.66 -8.01
C VAL A 27 -7.76 -11.42 -8.89
N ALA A 28 -8.25 -10.26 -8.46
CA ALA A 28 -8.07 -9.01 -9.21
C ALA A 28 -6.58 -8.62 -9.37
N ALA A 29 -5.78 -8.81 -8.32
CA ALA A 29 -4.34 -8.58 -8.38
C ALA A 29 -3.65 -9.54 -9.36
N ALA A 30 -4.00 -10.83 -9.34
CA ALA A 30 -3.45 -11.83 -10.24
C ALA A 30 -3.79 -11.53 -11.72
N GLN A 31 -5.03 -11.11 -12.01
CA GLN A 31 -5.45 -10.64 -13.34
C GLN A 31 -4.67 -9.40 -13.82
N GLY A 32 -4.23 -8.56 -12.88
CA GLY A 32 -3.36 -7.42 -13.17
C GLY A 32 -1.97 -7.85 -13.66
N LEU A 33 -1.47 -9.02 -13.22
CA LEU A 33 -0.15 -9.54 -13.55
C LEU A 33 -0.13 -10.41 -14.82
N THR A 34 -1.16 -11.23 -15.04
CA THR A 34 -1.21 -12.18 -16.17
C THR A 34 -2.64 -12.40 -16.67
N ASP A 35 -2.77 -12.73 -17.96
CA ASP A 35 -4.05 -13.06 -18.60
C ASP A 35 -4.29 -14.58 -18.69
N ASP A 36 -3.30 -15.42 -18.35
CA ASP A 36 -3.42 -16.88 -18.30
C ASP A 36 -4.14 -17.35 -17.03
N ILE A 37 -5.15 -18.21 -17.18
CA ILE A 37 -6.04 -18.63 -16.09
C ILE A 37 -5.29 -19.50 -15.08
N GLU A 38 -4.45 -20.43 -15.52
CA GLU A 38 -3.71 -21.32 -14.62
C GLU A 38 -2.71 -20.50 -13.80
N SER A 39 -1.99 -19.59 -14.44
CA SER A 39 -1.10 -18.65 -13.74
C SER A 39 -1.84 -17.72 -12.78
N GLN A 40 -3.06 -17.26 -13.12
CA GLN A 40 -3.88 -16.45 -12.20
C GLN A 40 -4.28 -17.24 -10.95
N VAL A 41 -4.62 -18.52 -11.10
CA VAL A 41 -4.97 -19.41 -9.98
C VAL A 41 -3.77 -19.62 -9.06
N GLU A 42 -2.58 -19.87 -9.62
CA GLU A 42 -1.35 -20.03 -8.86
C GLU A 42 -1.00 -18.75 -8.06
N ILE A 43 -1.08 -17.58 -8.69
CA ILE A 43 -0.75 -16.32 -8.01
C ILE A 43 -1.77 -16.02 -6.91
N ALA A 44 -3.06 -16.18 -7.19
CA ALA A 44 -4.11 -15.93 -6.21
C ALA A 44 -4.06 -16.92 -5.03
N SER A 45 -3.70 -18.18 -5.27
CA SER A 45 -3.49 -19.19 -4.21
C SER A 45 -2.32 -18.81 -3.30
N GLN A 46 -1.20 -18.35 -3.87
CA GLN A 46 -0.04 -17.87 -3.13
C GLN A 46 -0.35 -16.61 -2.30
N LEU A 47 -1.14 -15.68 -2.84
CA LEU A 47 -1.55 -14.46 -2.14
C LEU A 47 -2.48 -14.74 -0.95
N MET A 48 -3.35 -15.75 -1.07
CA MET A 48 -4.34 -16.11 -0.05
C MET A 48 -3.85 -17.19 0.94
N GLY A 49 -2.85 -17.99 0.55
CA GLY A 49 -2.45 -19.18 1.30
C GLY A 49 -3.50 -20.30 1.27
N LEU A 50 -4.31 -20.36 0.22
CA LEU A 50 -5.39 -21.35 0.02
C LEU A 50 -5.00 -22.33 -1.09
N PRO A 51 -5.56 -23.55 -1.13
CA PRO A 51 -5.31 -24.48 -2.21
C PRO A 51 -5.90 -23.98 -3.55
N GLU A 52 -5.26 -24.35 -4.66
CA GLU A 52 -5.70 -23.95 -6.01
C GLU A 52 -7.14 -24.38 -6.33
N ASP A 53 -7.57 -25.53 -5.80
CA ASP A 53 -8.92 -26.06 -6.02
C ASP A 53 -10.02 -25.15 -5.45
N GLU A 54 -9.74 -24.42 -4.38
CA GLU A 54 -10.67 -23.46 -3.77
C GLU A 54 -10.69 -22.13 -4.54
N VAL A 55 -9.57 -21.75 -5.16
CA VAL A 55 -9.37 -20.48 -5.86
C VAL A 55 -9.85 -20.55 -7.32
N ARG A 56 -9.61 -21.67 -8.01
CA ARG A 56 -9.98 -21.93 -9.40
C ARG A 56 -11.44 -21.59 -9.74
N PRO A 57 -12.47 -22.01 -8.96
CA PRO A 57 -13.86 -21.66 -9.29
C PRO A 57 -14.15 -20.17 -9.19
N VAL A 58 -13.39 -19.41 -8.39
CA VAL A 58 -13.56 -17.96 -8.27
C VAL A 58 -12.88 -17.24 -9.43
N VAL A 59 -11.64 -17.61 -9.76
CA VAL A 59 -10.94 -17.07 -10.94
C VAL A 59 -11.76 -17.26 -12.22
N LEU A 60 -12.34 -18.45 -12.42
CA LEU A 60 -13.18 -18.73 -13.59
C LEU A 60 -14.47 -17.90 -13.63
N LYS A 61 -15.05 -17.56 -12.47
CA LYS A 61 -16.25 -16.70 -12.39
C LYS A 61 -15.91 -15.23 -12.67
N THR A 62 -14.72 -14.80 -12.24
CA THR A 62 -14.26 -13.41 -12.33
C THR A 62 -13.45 -13.14 -13.60
N ALA A 63 -13.21 -14.16 -14.43
CA ALA A 63 -12.48 -14.04 -15.69
C ALA A 63 -13.12 -12.93 -16.56
N PRO A 64 -12.37 -11.88 -16.92
CA PRO A 64 -12.94 -10.73 -17.61
C PRO A 64 -13.42 -11.15 -19.00
N ARG A 65 -14.71 -10.92 -19.29
CA ARG A 65 -15.21 -10.78 -20.67
C ARG A 65 -14.55 -9.55 -21.29
N VAL A 66 -13.34 -9.71 -21.83
CA VAL A 66 -12.56 -8.74 -22.66
C VAL A 66 -13.10 -7.31 -22.54
N GLN A 67 -13.00 -6.72 -21.36
CA GLN A 67 -13.31 -5.31 -21.21
C GLN A 67 -12.00 -4.61 -21.54
N VAL A 68 -11.96 -4.01 -22.73
CA VAL A 68 -10.88 -3.14 -23.20
C VAL A 68 -10.38 -2.34 -22.01
N ARG A 69 -9.17 -2.67 -21.53
CA ARG A 69 -8.57 -2.09 -20.32
C ARG A 69 -8.52 -0.58 -20.50
N ARG A 70 -9.56 0.13 -20.06
CA ARG A 70 -9.54 1.59 -19.96
C ARG A 70 -8.48 1.84 -18.87
N PRO A 71 -7.39 2.57 -19.16
CA PRO A 71 -6.44 2.88 -18.12
C PRO A 71 -7.24 3.58 -17.02
N GLU A 72 -7.30 2.96 -15.84
CA GLU A 72 -7.77 3.64 -14.64
C GLU A 72 -6.88 4.87 -14.52
N ARG A 73 -7.43 6.01 -14.91
CA ARG A 73 -6.83 7.29 -14.59
C ARG A 73 -6.87 7.29 -13.07
N PHE A 74 -5.70 7.11 -12.45
CA PHE A 74 -5.47 7.47 -11.07
C PHE A 74 -6.27 8.75 -10.81
N PRO A 75 -7.08 8.84 -9.74
CA PRO A 75 -7.72 10.09 -9.40
C PRO A 75 -6.58 11.09 -9.20
N SER A 76 -6.33 11.86 -10.24
CA SER A 76 -5.62 13.10 -10.17
C SER A 76 -6.46 13.83 -9.15
N PHE A 77 -5.95 13.97 -7.93
CA PHE A 77 -6.59 14.82 -6.95
C PHE A 77 -6.67 16.18 -7.65
N GLU A 78 -7.84 16.51 -8.21
CA GLU A 78 -8.24 17.86 -8.54
C GLU A 78 -8.41 18.59 -7.21
N ARG A 79 -7.29 18.74 -6.50
CA ARG A 79 -7.12 19.84 -5.57
C ARG A 79 -6.88 21.02 -6.50
N SER A 80 -7.84 21.94 -6.54
CA SER A 80 -7.82 23.20 -7.29
C SER A 80 -6.70 24.16 -6.88
N GLU A 81 -5.54 23.67 -6.48
CA GLU A 81 -4.35 24.47 -6.25
C GLU A 81 -3.22 23.79 -7.01
N GLY A 82 -2.65 24.52 -7.97
CA GLY A 82 -1.48 24.10 -8.73
C GLY A 82 -0.28 23.71 -7.83
N PRO A 83 0.88 23.40 -8.43
CA PRO A 83 2.03 22.87 -7.70
C PRO A 83 2.41 23.77 -6.51
N LYS A 84 2.26 23.25 -5.29
CA LYS A 84 2.69 23.93 -4.06
C LYS A 84 4.22 23.87 -3.98
N VAL A 85 4.88 24.95 -4.37
CA VAL A 85 6.34 25.09 -4.23
C VAL A 85 6.65 25.44 -2.77
N VAL A 86 7.41 24.56 -2.10
CA VAL A 86 7.91 24.80 -0.74
C VAL A 86 9.40 25.11 -0.82
N VAL A 87 9.77 26.34 -0.46
CA VAL A 87 11.17 26.76 -0.32
C VAL A 87 11.56 26.61 1.15
N VAL A 88 12.59 25.79 1.41
CA VAL A 88 13.14 25.61 2.76
C VAL A 88 14.52 26.27 2.83
N GLU A 89 14.65 27.31 3.65
CA GLU A 89 15.96 27.85 3.98
C GLU A 89 16.65 26.95 5.02
N ARG A 90 17.82 26.42 4.68
CA ARG A 90 18.64 25.59 5.59
C ARG A 90 19.63 26.46 6.36
N LYS A 91 19.35 26.71 7.63
CA LYS A 91 20.30 27.38 8.55
C LYS A 91 21.42 26.41 8.94
N ARG A 92 22.67 26.73 8.62
CA ARG A 92 23.84 25.91 9.01
C ARG A 92 24.03 25.96 10.54
N PRO A 93 24.26 24.81 11.20
CA PRO A 93 24.59 24.81 12.62
C PRO A 93 25.90 25.56 12.84
N ARG A 94 25.96 26.40 13.87
CA ARG A 94 27.19 27.11 14.23
C ARG A 94 28.20 26.09 14.75
N LEU A 95 29.33 25.95 14.06
CA LEU A 95 30.47 25.17 14.55
C LEU A 95 31.04 25.91 15.76
N ALA A 96 30.95 25.31 16.95
CA ALA A 96 31.67 25.80 18.11
C ALA A 96 33.16 25.48 17.90
N ILE A 97 33.97 26.51 17.68
CA ILE A 97 35.43 26.38 17.63
C ILE A 97 35.90 26.32 19.09
N PRO A 98 36.45 25.19 19.57
CA PRO A 98 37.08 25.15 20.89
C PRO A 98 38.34 26.02 20.88
N ARG A 99 38.50 26.83 21.92
CA ARG A 99 39.74 27.59 22.21
C ARG A 99 40.71 26.72 22.99
#